data_AF-R4FQV2-F1
#
_entry.id   AF-R4FQV2-F1
#
_cell.length_a   1.000
_cell.length_b   1.000
_cell.length_c   1.000
_cell.angle_alpha   90.00
_cell.angle_beta   90.00
_cell.angle_gamma   90.00
#
_symmetry.space_group_name_H-M   'P 1'
#
loop_
_entity.id
_entity.type
_entity.pdbx_description
1 polymer ?
#
loop_
_entity_poly.entity_id
_entity_poly.type
_entity_poly.pdbx_seq_one_letter_code
_entity_poly.pdbx_strand_id
1 'polypeptide(L)'
;LSPGQLKRLSDHKYSCESLSILDKFLQPWWDWLVSKIPLWLAPNLITIIGLIINILTTLVLVYYSPDAKAEAPWWAFILCALGLFAYQSLDAIDGKQARRTGTSTPLGELFDHGCDSVSTVFVAISACIAVQLGSYPSWMFFQCFCAITLFYCAHWQAYVSGTLRFGRVDVTEAQFTIMGIHLISAFFGPEIWSIKIPWLDFDVKQCQVFIGTLLAIYLFHRTASVVLTGGIGKNGSSVAGTSVLSPVIPLSLVVVPAFIICRKSTEHVYENHPVLYILAFGLVAAKVTNRLVVAHMTRNEMDYFDSSLIGPAMLFLNQYFNFFIPEHIVLWICLIWVCFDLIRYSRQVCLEICDHMRIHLFKIVPSVTSQTIQQTSNKNGEYVTPNWHDKRIYGVRQSLVTSRSTESLISLKTQY
;
A
#
# COMPACT_ATOMS: atom_id res chain seq x y z
N LEU A 1 8.43 -14.16 -14.49
CA LEU A 1 8.88 -12.96 -15.22
C LEU A 1 9.74 -13.37 -16.40
N SER A 2 9.54 -12.75 -17.56
CA SER A 2 10.39 -13.01 -18.73
C SER A 2 11.78 -12.38 -18.56
N PRO A 3 12.82 -12.87 -19.26
CA PRO A 3 14.15 -12.27 -19.22
C PRO A 3 14.15 -10.77 -19.58
N GLY A 4 13.26 -10.35 -20.49
CA GLY A 4 13.10 -8.94 -20.86
C GLY A 4 12.50 -8.09 -19.74
N GLN A 5 11.52 -8.60 -19.00
CA GLN A 5 10.95 -7.93 -17.82
C GLN A 5 12.00 -7.76 -16.72
N LEU A 6 12.79 -8.81 -16.43
CA LEU A 6 13.87 -8.77 -15.44
C LEU A 6 14.96 -7.76 -15.80
N LYS A 7 15.33 -7.68 -17.09
CA LYS A 7 16.28 -6.66 -17.56
C LYS A 7 15.75 -5.24 -17.33
N ARG A 8 14.51 -4.96 -17.71
CA ARG A 8 13.89 -3.63 -17.52
C ARG A 8 13.71 -3.28 -16.04
N LEU A 9 13.44 -4.28 -15.20
CA LEU A 9 13.39 -4.11 -13.74
C LEU A 9 14.75 -3.64 -13.19
N SER A 10 15.86 -4.17 -13.70
CA SER A 10 17.20 -3.73 -13.30
C SER A 10 17.49 -2.28 -13.67
N ASP A 11 16.83 -1.75 -14.70
CA ASP A 11 16.92 -0.35 -15.12
C ASP A 11 15.94 0.58 -14.35
N HIS A 12 15.07 0.01 -13.50
CA HIS A 12 14.12 0.79 -12.69
C HIS A 12 14.85 1.67 -11.69
N LYS A 13 14.36 2.91 -11.55
CA LYS A 13 14.85 3.86 -10.56
C LYS A 13 13.66 4.33 -9.75
N TYR A 14 13.76 4.15 -8.44
CA TYR A 14 12.77 4.65 -7.51
C TYR A 14 12.55 6.15 -7.72
N SER A 15 11.29 6.55 -7.89
CA SER A 15 10.87 7.93 -8.04
C SER A 15 9.60 8.17 -7.23
N CYS A 16 9.72 9.02 -6.21
CA CYS A 16 8.64 9.33 -5.30
C CYS A 16 8.66 10.82 -4.93
N GLU A 17 7.49 11.44 -4.92
CA GLU A 17 7.27 12.80 -4.43
C GLU A 17 6.30 12.72 -3.25
N SER A 18 6.69 13.18 -2.06
CA SER A 18 5.80 13.23 -0.89
C SER A 18 5.68 14.66 -0.35
N LEU A 19 4.43 15.09 -0.16
CA LEU A 19 4.07 16.34 0.51
C LEU A 19 3.31 16.10 1.83
N SER A 20 3.35 14.87 2.36
CA SER A 20 2.64 14.50 3.58
C SER A 20 2.98 15.44 4.73
N ILE A 21 1.95 15.79 5.49
CA ILE A 21 2.05 16.70 6.63
C ILE A 21 2.72 15.97 7.79
N LEU A 22 2.22 14.78 8.12
CA LEU A 22 2.69 14.01 9.28
C LEU A 22 4.09 13.45 9.10
N ASP A 23 4.49 13.11 7.88
CA ASP A 23 5.84 12.59 7.60
C ASP A 23 6.92 13.50 8.20
N LYS A 24 6.76 14.82 8.11
CA LYS A 24 7.73 15.81 8.64
C LYS A 24 7.90 15.72 10.15
N PHE A 25 6.81 15.45 10.87
CA PHE A 25 6.82 15.33 12.33
C PHE A 25 7.31 13.95 12.78
N LEU A 26 7.15 12.92 11.94
CA LEU A 26 7.55 11.55 12.24
C LEU A 26 8.98 11.22 11.80
N GLN A 27 9.62 12.03 10.95
CA GLN A 27 11.02 11.83 10.57
C GLN A 27 11.96 11.61 11.77
N PRO A 28 11.94 12.41 12.85
CA PRO A 28 12.82 12.19 14.00
C PRO A 28 12.58 10.84 14.69
N TRP A 29 11.32 10.40 14.76
CA TRP A 29 10.94 9.10 15.29
C TRP A 29 11.50 7.96 14.42
N TRP A 30 11.32 8.04 13.10
CA TRP A 30 11.81 7.02 12.17
C TRP A 30 13.33 6.97 12.09
N ASP A 31 14.01 8.12 12.16
CA ASP A 31 15.48 8.20 12.20
C ASP A 31 16.05 7.62 13.49
N TRP A 32 15.40 7.89 14.63
CA TRP A 32 15.73 7.23 15.88
C TRP A 32 15.49 5.72 15.79
N LEU A 33 14.33 5.30 15.29
CA LEU A 33 13.94 3.89 15.25
C LEU A 33 14.87 3.07 14.34
N VAL A 34 15.14 3.55 13.12
CA VAL A 34 16.07 2.88 12.21
C VAL A 34 17.47 2.77 12.83
N SER A 35 17.91 3.74 13.64
CA SER A 35 19.21 3.67 14.33
C SER A 35 19.31 2.49 15.31
N LYS A 36 18.17 2.03 15.86
CA LYS A 36 18.08 0.89 16.78
C LYS A 36 17.98 -0.46 16.06
N ILE A 37 17.69 -0.46 14.76
CA ILE A 37 17.65 -1.67 13.96
C ILE A 37 19.08 -2.21 13.74
N PRO A 38 19.34 -3.50 14.00
CA PRO A 38 20.64 -4.12 13.70
C PRO A 38 20.98 -4.08 12.22
N LEU A 39 22.26 -3.87 11.87
CA LEU A 39 22.71 -3.77 10.48
C LEU A 39 22.58 -5.08 9.67
N TRP A 40 22.39 -6.23 10.35
CA TRP A 40 22.16 -7.51 9.69
C TRP A 40 20.69 -7.71 9.27
N LEU A 41 19.76 -6.93 9.84
CA LEU A 41 18.33 -7.09 9.60
C LEU A 41 17.99 -6.52 8.22
N ALA A 42 17.50 -7.39 7.33
CA ALA A 42 17.13 -7.03 5.97
C ALA A 42 15.87 -6.14 5.93
N PRO A 43 15.82 -5.12 5.04
CA PRO A 43 14.65 -4.27 4.86
C PRO A 43 13.34 -5.05 4.66
N ASN A 44 13.30 -5.99 3.73
CA ASN A 44 12.10 -6.77 3.45
C ASN A 44 11.62 -7.62 4.64
N LEU A 45 12.53 -7.96 5.58
CA LEU A 45 12.16 -8.64 6.81
C LEU A 45 11.44 -7.68 7.77
N ILE A 46 11.83 -6.40 7.80
CA ILE A 46 11.14 -5.36 8.54
C ILE A 46 9.72 -5.18 8.00
N THR A 47 9.59 -5.05 6.67
CA THR A 47 8.30 -4.91 5.98
C THR A 47 7.34 -6.06 6.33
N ILE A 48 7.78 -7.32 6.18
CA ILE A 48 6.90 -8.48 6.43
C ILE A 48 6.54 -8.64 7.91
N ILE A 49 7.45 -8.30 8.83
CA ILE A 49 7.15 -8.29 10.27
C ILE A 49 6.07 -7.24 10.56
N GLY A 50 6.19 -6.04 9.98
CA GLY A 50 5.17 -5.01 10.04
C GLY A 50 3.82 -5.55 9.58
N LEU A 51 3.75 -6.10 8.37
CA LEU A 51 2.52 -6.66 7.81
C LEU A 51 1.91 -7.73 8.72
N ILE A 52 2.72 -8.66 9.23
CA ILE A 52 2.26 -9.72 10.14
C ILE A 52 1.64 -9.11 11.40
N ILE A 53 2.27 -8.10 12.01
CA ILE A 53 1.73 -7.41 13.18
C ILE A 53 0.35 -6.84 12.85
N ASN A 54 0.21 -6.08 11.76
CA ASN A 54 -1.06 -5.47 11.36
C ASN A 54 -2.17 -6.51 11.13
N ILE A 55 -1.84 -7.61 10.44
CA ILE A 55 -2.77 -8.71 10.18
C ILE A 55 -3.21 -9.34 11.50
N LEU A 56 -2.27 -9.72 12.37
CA LEU A 56 -2.60 -10.41 13.62
C LEU A 56 -3.45 -9.52 14.54
N THR A 57 -3.11 -8.25 14.70
CA THR A 57 -3.90 -7.34 15.55
C THR A 57 -5.28 -7.09 14.98
N THR A 58 -5.43 -7.01 13.65
CA THR A 58 -6.74 -6.91 13.00
C THR A 58 -7.54 -8.20 13.17
N LEU A 59 -6.92 -9.38 13.03
CA LEU A 59 -7.61 -10.67 13.18
C LEU A 59 -8.16 -10.89 14.59
N VAL A 60 -7.54 -10.31 15.62
CA VAL A 60 -8.12 -10.28 16.98
C VAL A 60 -9.47 -9.56 16.98
N LEU A 61 -9.58 -8.40 16.31
CA LEU A 61 -10.87 -7.71 16.16
C LEU A 61 -11.87 -8.52 15.34
N VAL A 62 -11.42 -9.14 14.25
CA VAL A 62 -12.26 -10.01 13.41
C VAL A 62 -12.82 -11.20 14.19
N TYR A 63 -12.03 -11.77 15.10
CA TYR A 63 -12.48 -12.87 15.96
C TYR A 63 -13.65 -12.45 16.85
N TYR A 64 -13.62 -11.24 17.42
CA TYR A 64 -14.69 -10.72 18.27
C TYR A 64 -15.89 -10.18 17.48
N SER A 65 -15.66 -9.61 16.30
CA SER A 65 -16.68 -8.95 15.49
C SER A 65 -16.56 -9.32 14.00
N PRO A 66 -16.82 -10.59 13.63
CA PRO A 66 -16.71 -11.07 12.25
C PRO A 66 -17.80 -10.48 11.33
N ASP A 67 -18.85 -9.90 11.91
CA ASP A 67 -19.91 -9.20 11.19
C ASP A 67 -19.76 -7.66 11.23
N ALA A 68 -18.71 -7.15 11.91
CA ALA A 68 -18.51 -5.74 12.21
C ALA A 68 -19.74 -5.07 12.89
N LYS A 69 -20.50 -5.83 13.68
CA LYS A 69 -21.62 -5.34 14.51
C LYS A 69 -21.35 -5.60 15.99
N ALA A 70 -20.83 -6.79 16.32
CA ALA A 70 -20.55 -7.15 17.71
C ALA A 70 -19.51 -6.21 18.33
N GLU A 71 -19.67 -5.92 19.63
CA GLU A 71 -18.70 -5.16 20.39
C GLU A 71 -17.47 -6.03 20.72
N ALA A 72 -16.29 -5.55 20.35
CA ALA A 72 -15.01 -6.14 20.74
C ALA A 72 -14.53 -5.54 22.07
N PRO A 73 -13.73 -6.26 22.87
CA PRO A 73 -13.23 -5.72 24.13
C PRO A 73 -12.30 -4.52 23.88
N TRP A 74 -12.36 -3.51 24.75
CA TRP A 74 -11.62 -2.25 24.61
C TRP A 74 -10.12 -2.42 24.31
N TRP A 75 -9.47 -3.41 24.93
CA TRP A 75 -8.04 -3.67 24.75
C TRP A 75 -7.72 -4.14 23.33
N ALA A 76 -8.66 -4.76 22.61
CA ALA A 76 -8.45 -5.20 21.24
C ALA A 76 -8.36 -4.00 20.28
N PHE A 77 -9.11 -2.92 20.54
CA PHE A 77 -8.98 -1.67 19.78
C PHE A 77 -7.63 -0.99 20.06
N ILE A 78 -7.17 -0.96 21.32
CA ILE A 78 -5.83 -0.46 21.66
C ILE A 78 -4.75 -1.30 20.98
N LEU A 79 -4.87 -2.63 21.02
CA LEU A 79 -3.95 -3.53 20.36
C LEU A 79 -3.90 -3.26 18.85
N CYS A 80 -5.04 -3.01 18.21
CA CYS A 80 -5.09 -2.67 16.79
C CYS A 80 -4.47 -1.29 16.48
N ALA A 81 -4.70 -0.29 17.34
CA ALA A 81 -4.08 1.03 17.19
C ALA A 81 -2.54 0.95 17.31
N LEU A 82 -2.05 0.22 18.33
CA LEU A 82 -0.62 -0.01 18.53
C LEU A 82 -0.01 -0.87 17.40
N GLY A 83 -0.73 -1.89 16.94
CA GLY A 83 -0.34 -2.73 15.81
C GLY A 83 -0.20 -1.93 14.52
N LEU A 84 -1.17 -1.05 14.23
CA LEU A 84 -1.11 -0.16 13.07
C LEU A 84 0.02 0.87 13.20
N PHE A 85 0.28 1.40 14.39
CA PHE A 85 1.42 2.29 14.63
C PHE A 85 2.77 1.58 14.44
N ALA A 86 2.87 0.33 14.90
CA ALA A 86 4.03 -0.51 14.68
C ALA A 86 4.22 -0.82 13.19
N TYR A 87 3.15 -1.21 12.47
CA TYR A 87 3.16 -1.38 11.01
C TYR A 87 3.70 -0.14 10.32
N GLN A 88 3.06 1.02 10.54
CA GLN A 88 3.43 2.31 9.96
C GLN A 88 4.90 2.63 10.22
N SER A 89 5.36 2.44 11.46
CA SER A 89 6.74 2.73 11.83
C SER A 89 7.75 1.80 11.16
N LEU A 90 7.44 0.51 11.02
CA LEU A 90 8.32 -0.48 10.39
C LEU A 90 8.38 -0.30 8.86
N ASP A 91 7.23 -0.01 8.25
CA ASP A 91 7.07 0.37 6.85
C ASP A 91 7.95 1.61 6.52
N ALA A 92 7.79 2.70 7.26
CA ALA A 92 8.56 3.93 7.01
C ALA A 92 10.09 3.79 7.17
N ILE A 93 10.57 2.81 7.95
CA ILE A 93 12.01 2.61 8.18
C ILE A 93 12.65 1.57 7.26
N ASP A 94 11.89 0.76 6.51
CA ASP A 94 12.50 -0.30 5.71
C ASP A 94 13.41 0.27 4.60
N GLY A 95 12.99 1.33 3.91
CA GLY A 95 13.75 2.04 2.90
C GLY A 95 14.88 2.85 3.53
N LYS A 96 14.69 3.36 4.76
CA LYS A 96 15.76 4.00 5.54
C LYS A 96 16.85 2.99 5.88
N GLN A 97 16.46 1.79 6.31
CA GLN A 97 17.37 0.68 6.56
C GLN A 97 18.09 0.28 5.29
N ALA A 98 17.39 0.14 4.17
CA ALA A 98 17.98 -0.20 2.88
C ALA A 98 19.06 0.80 2.45
N ARG A 99 18.83 2.11 2.67
CA ARG A 99 19.84 3.15 2.43
C ARG A 99 21.01 3.06 3.41
N ARG A 100 20.73 2.82 4.70
CA ARG A 100 21.73 2.69 5.77
C ARG A 100 22.67 1.50 5.55
N THR A 101 22.17 0.39 5.00
CA THR A 101 22.93 -0.84 4.74
C THR A 101 23.46 -0.94 3.31
N GLY A 102 23.14 0.03 2.43
CA GLY A 102 23.55 0.00 1.03
C GLY A 102 22.86 -1.10 0.21
N THR A 103 21.66 -1.53 0.60
CA THR A 103 20.90 -2.64 -0.01
C THR A 103 19.58 -2.18 -0.65
N SER A 104 19.50 -0.92 -1.10
CA SER A 104 18.35 -0.42 -1.86
C SER A 104 18.25 -1.11 -3.23
N THR A 105 17.11 -1.73 -3.51
CA THR A 105 16.86 -2.48 -4.76
C THR A 105 15.41 -2.30 -5.23
N PRO A 106 15.10 -2.49 -6.53
CA PRO A 106 13.73 -2.53 -7.02
C PRO A 106 12.89 -3.63 -6.34
N LEU A 107 13.51 -4.74 -5.92
CA LEU A 107 12.80 -5.77 -5.16
C LEU A 107 12.24 -5.23 -3.85
N GLY A 108 13.00 -4.38 -3.14
CA GLY A 108 12.55 -3.82 -1.86
C GLY A 108 11.30 -2.96 -2.01
N GLU A 109 11.30 -2.04 -3.00
CA GLU A 109 10.13 -1.21 -3.33
C GLU A 109 8.92 -2.06 -3.75
N LEU A 110 9.13 -3.09 -4.58
CA LEU A 110 8.07 -4.01 -4.99
C LEU A 110 7.48 -4.77 -3.79
N PHE A 111 8.34 -5.21 -2.88
CA PHE A 111 7.96 -5.99 -1.71
C PHE A 111 7.16 -5.14 -0.71
N ASP A 112 7.61 -3.90 -0.48
CA ASP A 112 6.96 -2.89 0.34
C ASP A 112 5.53 -2.59 -0.13
N HIS A 113 5.39 -2.09 -1.36
CA HIS A 113 4.08 -1.80 -1.95
C HIS A 113 3.19 -3.04 -2.10
N GLY A 114 3.81 -4.21 -2.29
CA GLY A 114 3.10 -5.49 -2.31
C GLY A 114 2.51 -5.88 -0.95
N CYS A 115 3.15 -5.48 0.15
CA CYS A 115 2.65 -5.65 1.51
C CYS A 115 1.60 -4.60 1.86
N ASP A 116 1.79 -3.34 1.44
CA ASP A 116 0.83 -2.25 1.62
C ASP A 116 -0.55 -2.55 1.02
N SER A 117 -0.58 -3.19 -0.15
CA SER A 117 -1.84 -3.56 -0.80
C SER A 117 -2.66 -4.54 0.05
N VAL A 118 -1.99 -5.48 0.71
CA VAL A 118 -2.60 -6.44 1.64
C VAL A 118 -3.00 -5.72 2.92
N SER A 119 -2.10 -4.93 3.50
CA SER A 119 -2.33 -4.14 4.71
C SER A 119 -3.57 -3.27 4.59
N THR A 120 -3.78 -2.62 3.44
CA THR A 120 -4.95 -1.77 3.15
C THR A 120 -6.28 -2.50 3.38
N VAL A 121 -6.37 -3.79 3.06
CA VAL A 121 -7.59 -4.61 3.28
C VAL A 121 -7.87 -4.75 4.78
N PHE A 122 -6.85 -5.10 5.56
CA PHE A 122 -6.99 -5.29 7.01
C PHE A 122 -7.26 -3.97 7.73
N VAL A 123 -6.57 -2.90 7.35
CA VAL A 123 -6.79 -1.55 7.90
C VAL A 123 -8.23 -1.10 7.65
N ALA A 124 -8.77 -1.27 6.44
CA ALA A 124 -10.14 -0.91 6.10
C ALA A 124 -11.18 -1.72 6.90
N ILE A 125 -10.97 -3.03 7.05
CA ILE A 125 -11.82 -3.90 7.89
C ILE A 125 -11.77 -3.46 9.35
N SER A 126 -10.58 -3.24 9.89
CA SER A 126 -10.40 -2.84 11.30
C SER A 126 -11.14 -1.54 11.62
N ALA A 127 -11.09 -0.56 10.70
CA ALA A 127 -11.80 0.70 10.84
C ALA A 127 -13.33 0.51 10.81
N CYS A 128 -13.84 -0.39 9.97
CA CYS A 128 -15.27 -0.72 9.92
C CYS A 128 -15.74 -1.42 11.21
N ILE A 129 -14.93 -2.32 11.76
CA ILE A 129 -15.22 -2.98 13.05
C ILE A 129 -15.24 -1.96 14.19
N ALA A 130 -14.25 -1.05 14.24
CA ALA A 130 -14.14 -0.04 15.30
C ALA A 130 -15.38 0.84 15.43
N VAL A 131 -16.10 1.10 14.33
CA VAL A 131 -17.30 1.95 14.32
C VAL A 131 -18.61 1.18 14.15
N GLN A 132 -18.54 -0.16 14.22
CA GLN A 132 -19.66 -1.09 14.00
C GLN A 132 -20.42 -0.85 12.68
N LEU A 133 -19.67 -0.64 11.59
CA LEU A 133 -20.23 -0.30 10.28
C LEU A 133 -20.96 -1.47 9.62
N GLY A 134 -20.84 -2.69 10.15
CA GLY A 134 -21.62 -3.85 9.72
C GLY A 134 -23.14 -3.68 9.90
N SER A 135 -23.56 -2.73 10.75
CA SER A 135 -24.97 -2.31 10.87
C SER A 135 -25.48 -1.62 9.60
N TYR A 136 -24.56 -1.16 8.75
CA TYR A 136 -24.81 -0.55 7.45
C TYR A 136 -23.98 -1.24 6.36
N PRO A 137 -24.35 -2.47 5.94
CA PRO A 137 -23.53 -3.29 5.05
C PRO A 137 -23.12 -2.58 3.75
N SER A 138 -24.03 -1.81 3.13
CA SER A 138 -23.73 -1.05 1.90
C SER A 138 -22.63 0.00 2.11
N TRP A 139 -22.65 0.70 3.25
CA TRP A 139 -21.64 1.70 3.58
C TRP A 139 -20.29 1.05 3.92
N MET A 140 -20.31 -0.10 4.60
CA MET A 140 -19.11 -0.91 4.84
C MET A 140 -18.47 -1.41 3.53
N PHE A 141 -19.29 -1.88 2.58
CA PHE A 141 -18.83 -2.32 1.27
C PHE A 141 -18.16 -1.17 0.55
N PHE A 142 -18.88 -0.04 0.46
CA PHE A 142 -18.40 1.16 -0.22
C PHE A 142 -17.08 1.64 0.40
N GLN A 143 -16.99 1.78 1.71
CA GLN A 143 -15.78 2.27 2.38
C GLN A 143 -14.57 1.36 2.14
N CYS A 144 -14.73 0.04 2.28
CA CYS A 144 -13.61 -0.89 2.10
C CYS A 144 -13.13 -0.92 0.63
N PHE A 145 -14.05 -1.06 -0.33
CA PHE A 145 -13.67 -1.05 -1.74
C PHE A 145 -13.18 0.31 -2.22
N CYS A 146 -13.64 1.41 -1.61
CA CYS A 146 -13.12 2.75 -1.88
C CYS A 146 -11.65 2.86 -1.41
N ALA A 147 -11.32 2.43 -0.20
CA ALA A 147 -9.95 2.42 0.30
C ALA A 147 -9.01 1.59 -0.59
N ILE A 148 -9.43 0.37 -0.93
CA ILE A 148 -8.68 -0.53 -1.83
C ILE A 148 -8.51 0.11 -3.22
N THR A 149 -9.55 0.73 -3.76
CA THR A 149 -9.51 1.38 -5.08
C THR A 149 -8.59 2.59 -5.08
N LEU A 150 -8.60 3.43 -4.04
CA LEU A 150 -7.71 4.57 -3.93
C LEU A 150 -6.25 4.15 -3.89
N PHE A 151 -5.93 3.09 -3.13
CA PHE A 151 -4.59 2.54 -3.09
C PHE A 151 -4.15 2.00 -4.47
N TYR A 152 -5.03 1.28 -5.16
CA TYR A 152 -4.79 0.86 -6.54
C TYR A 152 -4.56 2.05 -7.49
N CYS A 153 -5.37 3.10 -7.37
CA CYS A 153 -5.26 4.31 -8.17
C CYS A 153 -3.92 5.03 -7.96
N ALA A 154 -3.36 5.03 -6.75
CA ALA A 154 -2.03 5.61 -6.49
C ALA A 154 -0.95 4.91 -7.33
N HIS A 155 -0.97 3.58 -7.40
CA HIS A 155 -0.07 2.80 -8.26
C HIS A 155 -0.41 2.90 -9.75
N TRP A 156 -1.67 3.12 -10.11
CA TRP A 156 -2.06 3.42 -11.49
C TRP A 156 -1.42 4.74 -11.93
N GLN A 157 -1.49 5.78 -11.09
CA GLN A 157 -0.77 7.03 -11.33
C GLN A 157 0.73 6.78 -11.55
N ALA A 158 1.38 5.92 -10.76
CA ALA A 158 2.80 5.60 -10.91
C ALA A 158 3.07 4.87 -12.23
N TYR A 159 2.23 3.90 -12.59
CA TYR A 159 2.27 3.18 -13.86
C TYR A 159 2.14 4.11 -15.07
N VAL A 160 1.40 5.21 -14.96
CA VAL A 160 1.25 6.18 -16.06
C VAL A 160 2.40 7.18 -16.10
N SER A 161 2.73 7.76 -14.94
CA SER A 161 3.62 8.92 -14.86
C SER A 161 5.07 8.61 -14.51
N GLY A 162 5.39 7.36 -14.18
CA GLY A 162 6.72 6.96 -13.77
C GLY A 162 7.09 7.33 -12.34
N THR A 163 6.19 7.92 -11.54
CA THR A 163 6.49 8.44 -10.20
C THR A 163 5.30 8.28 -9.28
N LEU A 164 5.54 7.75 -8.08
CA LEU A 164 4.53 7.68 -7.02
C LEU A 164 4.44 9.05 -6.32
N ARG A 165 3.23 9.60 -6.22
CA ARG A 165 3.02 10.93 -5.64
C ARG A 165 2.07 10.87 -4.46
N PHE A 166 2.55 11.32 -3.31
CA PHE A 166 1.79 11.46 -2.08
C PHE A 166 1.45 12.93 -1.84
N GLY A 167 0.17 13.20 -1.63
CA GLY A 167 -0.33 14.54 -1.32
C GLY A 167 -0.08 14.94 0.13
N ARG A 168 -0.69 16.06 0.52
CA ARG A 168 -0.62 16.57 1.92
C ARG A 168 -1.39 15.70 2.92
N VAL A 169 -2.48 15.10 2.46
CA VAL A 169 -3.27 14.12 3.20
C VAL A 169 -3.23 12.88 2.33
N ASP A 170 -2.60 11.84 2.85
CA ASP A 170 -2.37 10.58 2.15
C ASP A 170 -2.28 9.42 3.18
N VAL A 171 -1.59 8.33 2.84
CA VAL A 171 -1.49 7.11 3.65
C VAL A 171 -1.18 7.37 5.13
N THR A 172 -0.15 8.18 5.45
CA THR A 172 0.25 8.45 6.84
C THR A 172 -0.88 9.11 7.65
N GLU A 173 -1.52 10.16 7.11
CA GLU A 173 -2.65 10.83 7.76
C GLU A 173 -3.86 9.90 7.92
N ALA A 174 -4.14 9.06 6.92
CA ALA A 174 -5.22 8.08 6.98
C ALA A 174 -4.97 7.04 8.08
N GLN A 175 -3.75 6.51 8.20
CA GLN A 175 -3.38 5.54 9.23
C GLN A 175 -3.52 6.15 10.63
N PHE A 176 -3.02 7.36 10.88
CA PHE A 176 -3.18 8.05 12.17
C PHE A 176 -4.64 8.37 12.48
N THR A 177 -5.45 8.70 11.47
CA THR A 177 -6.91 8.88 11.66
C THR A 177 -7.56 7.58 12.12
N ILE A 178 -7.19 6.44 11.54
CA ILE A 178 -7.71 5.12 11.92
C ILE A 178 -7.22 4.70 13.30
N MET A 179 -5.97 4.99 13.66
CA MET A 179 -5.48 4.82 15.04
C MET A 179 -6.34 5.64 16.02
N GLY A 180 -6.66 6.89 15.68
CA GLY A 180 -7.56 7.73 16.46
C GLY A 180 -8.97 7.13 16.62
N ILE A 181 -9.54 6.60 15.54
CA ILE A 181 -10.84 5.89 15.58
C ILE A 181 -10.80 4.72 16.56
N HIS A 182 -9.75 3.88 16.48
CA HIS A 182 -9.56 2.76 17.41
C HIS A 182 -9.45 3.22 18.86
N LEU A 183 -8.67 4.28 19.12
CA LEU A 183 -8.54 4.82 20.48
C LEU A 183 -9.87 5.38 21.02
N ILE A 184 -10.66 6.06 20.18
CA ILE A 184 -11.99 6.53 20.56
C ILE A 184 -12.89 5.34 20.91
N SER A 185 -12.93 4.30 20.07
CA SER A 185 -13.71 3.08 20.35
C SER A 185 -13.23 2.34 21.60
N ALA A 186 -11.92 2.39 21.91
CA ALA A 186 -11.38 1.80 23.12
C ALA A 186 -11.83 2.51 24.40
N PHE A 187 -11.75 3.84 24.42
CA PHE A 187 -11.99 4.62 25.64
C PHE A 187 -13.46 4.95 25.89
N PHE A 188 -14.26 5.08 24.83
CA PHE A 188 -15.67 5.47 24.92
C PHE A 188 -16.65 4.35 24.53
N GLY A 189 -16.12 3.20 24.11
CA GLY A 189 -16.90 2.12 23.52
C GLY A 189 -17.25 2.40 22.05
N PRO A 190 -17.43 1.37 21.21
CA PRO A 190 -17.81 1.56 19.81
C PRO A 190 -19.22 2.13 19.63
N GLU A 191 -20.07 2.06 20.65
CA GLU A 191 -21.42 2.63 20.64
C GLU A 191 -21.44 4.16 20.48
N ILE A 192 -20.34 4.86 20.81
CA ILE A 192 -20.23 6.31 20.60
C ILE A 192 -20.48 6.69 19.13
N TRP A 193 -20.12 5.81 18.21
CA TRP A 193 -20.31 6.00 16.78
C TRP A 193 -21.77 5.83 16.34
N SER A 194 -22.62 5.22 17.18
CA SER A 194 -24.07 5.05 16.97
C SER A 194 -24.89 6.18 17.58
N ILE A 195 -24.24 7.19 18.20
CA ILE A 195 -24.95 8.37 18.71
C ILE A 195 -25.57 9.13 17.54
N LYS A 196 -26.86 9.47 17.66
CA LYS A 196 -27.54 10.34 16.70
C LYS A 196 -27.07 11.77 16.84
N ILE A 197 -26.77 12.42 15.73
CA ILE A 197 -26.40 13.83 15.72
C ILE A 197 -27.67 14.67 15.92
N PRO A 198 -27.74 15.58 16.90
CA PRO A 198 -28.90 16.46 17.04
C PRO A 198 -29.19 17.17 15.71
N TRP A 199 -30.47 17.30 15.36
CA TRP A 199 -30.95 18.02 14.15
C TRP A 199 -30.69 17.33 12.80
N LEU A 200 -29.96 16.20 12.77
CA LEU A 200 -29.72 15.38 11.59
C LEU A 200 -30.14 13.93 11.91
N ASP A 201 -30.95 13.28 11.08
CA ASP A 201 -31.34 11.86 11.32
C ASP A 201 -30.23 10.88 10.88
N PHE A 202 -28.98 11.20 11.27
CA PHE A 202 -27.78 10.43 10.96
C PHE A 202 -27.01 10.07 12.24
N ASP A 203 -26.37 8.90 12.21
CA ASP A 203 -25.44 8.45 13.25
C ASP A 203 -24.04 9.03 13.01
N VAL A 204 -23.26 9.23 14.07
CA VAL A 204 -21.87 9.71 13.99
C VAL A 204 -21.01 8.85 13.03
N LYS A 205 -21.22 7.53 12.98
CA LYS A 205 -20.52 6.63 12.04
C LYS A 205 -20.81 6.97 10.58
N GLN A 206 -22.01 7.42 10.25
CA GLN A 206 -22.34 7.84 8.88
C GLN A 206 -21.62 9.14 8.53
N CYS A 207 -21.51 10.08 9.48
CA CYS A 207 -20.73 11.30 9.28
C CYS A 207 -19.25 11.03 9.01
N GLN A 208 -18.63 10.09 9.72
CA GLN A 208 -17.28 9.64 9.41
C GLN A 208 -17.18 9.12 7.97
N VAL A 209 -18.12 8.27 7.53
CA VAL A 209 -18.13 7.74 6.15
C VAL A 209 -18.31 8.88 5.13
N PHE A 210 -19.17 9.87 5.40
CA PHE A 210 -19.32 11.05 4.54
C PHE A 210 -18.03 11.86 4.42
N ILE A 211 -17.36 12.14 5.53
CA ILE A 211 -16.06 12.85 5.53
C ILE A 211 -15.03 12.04 4.75
N GLY A 212 -14.95 10.72 5.00
CA GLY A 212 -14.08 9.82 4.27
C GLY A 212 -14.37 9.80 2.76
N THR A 213 -15.64 9.87 2.37
CA THR A 213 -16.08 9.92 0.97
C THR A 213 -15.66 11.23 0.30
N LEU A 214 -15.82 12.37 0.98
CA LEU A 214 -15.39 13.66 0.44
C LEU A 214 -13.87 13.70 0.24
N LEU A 215 -13.11 13.16 1.21
CA LEU A 215 -11.67 13.02 1.08
C LEU A 215 -11.33 12.07 -0.08
N ALA A 216 -11.99 10.93 -0.19
CA ALA A 216 -11.79 9.98 -1.27
C ALA A 216 -12.03 10.59 -2.66
N ILE A 217 -13.10 11.36 -2.83
CA ILE A 217 -13.39 12.09 -4.08
C ILE A 217 -12.25 13.06 -4.41
N TYR A 218 -11.76 13.80 -3.42
CA TYR A 218 -10.64 14.71 -3.59
C TYR A 218 -9.34 13.98 -3.98
N LEU A 219 -9.01 12.87 -3.31
CA LEU A 219 -7.83 12.04 -3.61
C LEU A 219 -7.93 11.41 -5.01
N PHE A 220 -9.10 10.88 -5.36
CA PHE A 220 -9.36 10.31 -6.67
C PHE A 220 -9.26 11.36 -7.77
N HIS A 221 -9.84 12.55 -7.59
CA HIS A 221 -9.73 13.63 -8.56
C HIS A 221 -8.27 14.03 -8.83
N ARG A 222 -7.44 14.16 -7.79
CA ARG A 222 -6.00 14.42 -7.96
C ARG A 222 -5.32 13.31 -8.75
N THR A 223 -5.57 12.06 -8.39
CA THR A 223 -4.97 10.90 -9.04
C THR A 223 -5.42 10.77 -10.51
N ALA A 224 -6.70 10.96 -10.78
CA ALA A 224 -7.27 10.95 -12.13
C ALA A 224 -6.68 12.06 -13.00
N SER A 225 -6.48 13.26 -12.45
CA SER A 225 -5.81 14.35 -13.17
C SER A 225 -4.40 13.96 -13.62
N VAL A 226 -3.62 13.31 -12.76
CA VAL A 226 -2.27 12.81 -13.11
C VAL A 226 -2.34 11.67 -14.12
N VAL A 227 -3.28 10.74 -13.99
CA VAL A 227 -3.48 9.63 -14.95
C VAL A 227 -3.83 10.16 -16.35
N LEU A 228 -4.65 11.21 -16.44
CA LEU A 228 -5.10 11.75 -17.73
C LEU A 228 -4.08 12.66 -18.42
N THR A 229 -3.17 13.29 -17.66
CA THR A 229 -2.26 14.32 -18.20
C THR A 229 -0.77 13.98 -18.06
N GLY A 230 -0.42 13.00 -17.22
CA GLY A 230 0.96 12.72 -16.81
C GLY A 230 1.63 11.55 -17.53
N GLY A 231 1.07 11.02 -18.61
CA GLY A 231 1.64 9.86 -19.32
C GLY A 231 3.01 10.15 -19.93
N ILE A 232 4.03 9.38 -19.54
CA ILE A 232 5.42 9.57 -20.00
C ILE A 232 5.81 8.67 -21.17
N GLY A 233 4.94 7.75 -21.58
CA GLY A 233 5.14 6.86 -22.70
C GLY A 233 4.98 7.55 -24.05
N LYS A 234 5.20 6.80 -25.13
CA LYS A 234 5.03 7.29 -26.51
C LYS A 234 3.61 7.85 -26.69
N ASN A 235 3.48 9.07 -27.21
CA ASN A 235 2.20 9.77 -27.39
C ASN A 235 1.40 9.98 -26.09
N GLY A 236 2.07 10.14 -24.94
CA GLY A 236 1.39 10.34 -23.65
C GLY A 236 0.77 9.06 -23.06
N SER A 237 1.26 7.89 -23.48
CA SER A 237 0.84 6.58 -22.96
C SER A 237 1.47 6.26 -21.61
N SER A 238 1.16 5.09 -21.04
CA SER A 238 1.78 4.58 -19.81
C SER A 238 3.27 4.27 -19.97
N VAL A 239 3.95 3.91 -18.87
CA VAL A 239 5.37 3.49 -18.92
C VAL A 239 5.62 2.25 -19.80
N ALA A 240 4.58 1.46 -20.07
CA ALA A 240 4.64 0.28 -20.94
C ALA A 240 4.18 0.56 -22.38
N GLY A 241 3.81 1.80 -22.71
CA GLY A 241 3.28 2.15 -24.02
C GLY A 241 1.80 1.77 -24.24
N THR A 242 1.09 1.39 -23.16
CA THR A 242 -0.35 1.07 -23.22
C THR A 242 -1.20 2.31 -22.95
N SER A 243 -2.51 2.24 -23.25
CA SER A 243 -3.46 3.30 -22.87
C SER A 243 -3.34 3.64 -21.38
N VAL A 244 -3.36 4.94 -21.04
CA VAL A 244 -3.39 5.40 -19.65
C VAL A 244 -4.62 4.88 -18.89
N LEU A 245 -5.67 4.46 -19.61
CA LEU A 245 -6.88 3.88 -19.02
C LEU A 245 -6.84 2.35 -18.88
N SER A 246 -5.84 1.66 -19.45
CA SER A 246 -5.77 0.19 -19.44
C SER A 246 -5.87 -0.45 -18.05
N PRO A 247 -5.33 0.12 -16.95
CA PRO A 247 -5.47 -0.46 -15.62
C PRO A 247 -6.90 -0.47 -15.06
N VAL A 248 -7.87 0.20 -15.69
CA VAL A 248 -9.29 0.12 -15.27
C VAL A 248 -9.87 -1.27 -15.44
N ILE A 249 -9.43 -2.01 -16.46
CA ILE A 249 -9.97 -3.32 -16.82
C ILE A 249 -9.71 -4.35 -15.71
N PRO A 250 -8.46 -4.63 -15.29
CA PRO A 250 -8.21 -5.62 -14.25
C PRO A 250 -8.83 -5.25 -12.90
N LEU A 251 -8.91 -3.96 -12.55
CA LEU A 251 -9.64 -3.52 -11.36
C LEU A 251 -11.15 -3.80 -11.46
N SER A 252 -11.75 -3.48 -12.61
CA SER A 252 -13.18 -3.69 -12.86
C SER A 252 -13.56 -5.16 -12.83
N LEU A 253 -12.68 -6.06 -13.29
CA LEU A 253 -12.84 -7.51 -13.20
C LEU A 253 -12.91 -8.03 -11.75
N VAL A 254 -12.54 -7.24 -10.76
CA VAL A 254 -12.69 -7.56 -9.33
C VAL A 254 -13.89 -6.84 -8.73
N VAL A 255 -13.93 -5.51 -8.86
CA VAL A 255 -14.93 -4.67 -8.17
C VAL A 255 -16.35 -4.88 -8.71
N VAL A 256 -16.51 -5.04 -10.04
CA VAL A 256 -17.83 -5.23 -10.64
C VAL A 256 -18.43 -6.59 -10.25
N PRO A 257 -17.71 -7.73 -10.39
CA PRO A 257 -18.20 -9.00 -9.84
C PRO A 257 -18.45 -8.94 -8.34
N ALA A 258 -17.58 -8.31 -7.54
CA ALA A 258 -17.82 -8.16 -6.10
C ALA A 258 -19.14 -7.42 -5.80
N PHE A 259 -19.47 -6.39 -6.57
CA PHE A 259 -20.75 -5.70 -6.42
C PHE A 259 -21.93 -6.56 -6.88
N ILE A 260 -21.83 -7.19 -8.06
CA ILE A 260 -22.91 -8.03 -8.61
C ILE A 260 -23.20 -9.20 -7.67
N ILE A 261 -22.17 -9.88 -7.16
CA ILE A 261 -22.30 -11.05 -6.27
C ILE A 261 -22.95 -10.63 -4.95
N CYS A 262 -22.56 -9.49 -4.39
CA CYS A 262 -23.20 -8.92 -3.21
C CYS A 262 -24.69 -8.64 -3.46
N ARG A 263 -25.05 -8.05 -4.61
CA ARG A 263 -26.45 -7.66 -4.91
C ARG A 263 -27.36 -8.81 -5.34
N LYS A 264 -26.80 -9.87 -5.93
CA LYS A 264 -27.57 -11.01 -6.45
C LYS A 264 -27.62 -12.22 -5.52
N SER A 265 -26.82 -12.23 -4.44
CA SER A 265 -26.79 -13.32 -3.47
C SER A 265 -28.18 -13.61 -2.93
N THR A 266 -28.62 -14.87 -3.05
CA THR A 266 -29.89 -15.33 -2.47
C THR A 266 -29.72 -15.74 -1.01
N GLU A 267 -28.49 -16.09 -0.62
CA GLU A 267 -28.12 -16.41 0.77
C GLU A 267 -27.67 -15.18 1.58
N HIS A 268 -27.72 -13.98 0.99
CA HIS A 268 -27.23 -12.74 1.61
C HIS A 268 -25.80 -12.88 2.16
N VAL A 269 -24.93 -13.52 1.37
CA VAL A 269 -23.59 -13.96 1.81
C VAL A 269 -22.73 -12.80 2.30
N TYR A 270 -22.89 -11.61 1.70
CA TYR A 270 -22.20 -10.41 2.14
C TYR A 270 -22.77 -9.87 3.45
N GLU A 271 -24.09 -9.75 3.58
CA GLU A 271 -24.73 -9.22 4.79
C GLU A 271 -24.54 -10.12 6.02
N ASN A 272 -24.46 -11.45 5.78
CA ASN A 272 -24.26 -12.45 6.82
C ASN A 272 -22.77 -12.63 7.19
N HIS A 273 -21.86 -12.47 6.21
CA HIS A 273 -20.42 -12.67 6.41
C HIS A 273 -19.57 -11.53 5.80
N PRO A 274 -19.78 -10.27 6.21
CA PRO A 274 -19.21 -9.11 5.52
C PRO A 274 -17.68 -9.05 5.61
N VAL A 275 -17.09 -9.39 6.76
CA VAL A 275 -15.62 -9.38 6.90
C VAL A 275 -14.97 -10.47 6.05
N LEU A 276 -15.54 -11.69 6.06
CA LEU A 276 -15.06 -12.80 5.22
C LEU A 276 -15.12 -12.42 3.73
N TYR A 277 -16.22 -11.78 3.31
CA TYR A 277 -16.40 -11.31 1.95
C TYR A 277 -15.37 -10.27 1.54
N ILE A 278 -15.14 -9.26 2.38
CA ILE A 278 -14.16 -8.19 2.12
C ILE A 278 -12.74 -8.75 2.14
N LEU A 279 -12.41 -9.71 3.00
CA LEU A 279 -11.12 -10.40 2.96
C LEU A 279 -10.92 -11.12 1.62
N ALA A 280 -11.90 -11.90 1.17
CA ALA A 280 -11.79 -12.66 -0.07
C ALA A 280 -11.57 -11.73 -1.29
N PHE A 281 -12.48 -10.79 -1.53
CA PHE A 281 -12.38 -9.90 -2.69
C PHE A 281 -11.32 -8.81 -2.53
N GLY A 282 -11.06 -8.36 -1.31
CA GLY A 282 -10.01 -7.40 -1.01
C GLY A 282 -8.62 -7.98 -1.29
N LEU A 283 -8.36 -9.24 -0.95
CA LEU A 283 -7.10 -9.91 -1.29
C LEU A 283 -6.96 -10.19 -2.79
N VAL A 284 -8.06 -10.44 -3.51
CA VAL A 284 -8.05 -10.50 -4.99
C VAL A 284 -7.60 -9.15 -5.54
N ALA A 285 -8.19 -8.05 -5.06
CA ALA A 285 -7.80 -6.70 -5.46
C ALA A 285 -6.35 -6.37 -5.08
N ALA A 286 -5.89 -6.77 -3.89
CA ALA A 286 -4.50 -6.61 -3.46
C ALA A 286 -3.52 -7.32 -4.42
N LYS A 287 -3.83 -8.55 -4.85
CA LYS A 287 -3.02 -9.24 -5.86
C LYS A 287 -3.01 -8.49 -7.20
N VAL A 288 -4.15 -7.97 -7.64
CA VAL A 288 -4.25 -7.15 -8.86
C VAL A 288 -3.39 -5.89 -8.73
N THR A 289 -3.36 -5.24 -7.57
CA THR A 289 -2.43 -4.14 -7.26
C THR A 289 -0.98 -4.58 -7.36
N ASN A 290 -0.61 -5.74 -6.79
CA ASN A 290 0.77 -6.25 -6.86
C ASN A 290 1.21 -6.48 -8.31
N ARG A 291 0.30 -6.97 -9.17
CA ARG A 291 0.57 -7.12 -10.61
C ARG A 291 0.76 -5.78 -11.30
N LEU A 292 0.02 -4.74 -10.92
CA LEU A 292 0.20 -3.37 -11.43
C LEU A 292 1.56 -2.78 -11.01
N VAL A 293 1.98 -2.99 -9.77
CA VAL A 293 3.31 -2.59 -9.28
C VAL A 293 4.41 -3.29 -10.09
N VAL A 294 4.30 -4.61 -10.30
CA VAL A 294 5.23 -5.37 -11.15
C VAL A 294 5.24 -4.85 -12.58
N ALA A 295 4.08 -4.58 -13.17
CA ALA A 295 3.95 -4.04 -14.52
C ALA A 295 4.61 -2.67 -14.66
N HIS A 296 4.44 -1.80 -13.66
CA HIS A 296 5.10 -0.49 -13.59
C HIS A 296 6.62 -0.62 -13.59
N MET A 297 7.16 -1.40 -12.66
CA MET A 297 8.62 -1.50 -12.45
C MET A 297 9.32 -2.27 -13.56
N THR A 298 8.63 -3.22 -14.19
CA THR A 298 9.15 -3.96 -15.36
C THR A 298 8.84 -3.26 -16.69
N ARG A 299 8.15 -2.12 -16.67
CA ARG A 299 7.66 -1.38 -17.85
C ARG A 299 6.99 -2.31 -18.87
N ASN A 300 6.04 -3.10 -18.39
CA ASN A 300 5.32 -4.08 -19.18
C ASN A 300 3.82 -3.88 -19.04
N GLU A 301 3.06 -4.30 -20.04
CA GLU A 301 1.61 -4.35 -19.92
C GLU A 301 1.18 -5.34 -18.83
N MET A 302 0.02 -5.07 -18.23
CA MET A 302 -0.64 -5.99 -17.31
C MET A 302 -1.48 -7.00 -18.09
N ASP A 303 -1.33 -8.30 -17.82
CA ASP A 303 -2.30 -9.27 -18.34
C ASP A 303 -3.64 -9.12 -17.61
N TYR A 304 -4.75 -9.10 -18.34
CA TYR A 304 -6.06 -8.85 -17.74
C TYR A 304 -6.59 -10.02 -16.92
N PHE A 305 -6.31 -11.26 -17.36
CA PHE A 305 -6.73 -12.46 -16.64
C PHE A 305 -5.69 -12.85 -15.59
N ASP A 306 -6.18 -13.27 -14.43
CA ASP A 306 -5.36 -13.73 -13.31
C ASP A 306 -6.03 -14.89 -12.60
N SER A 307 -5.21 -15.79 -12.05
CA SER A 307 -5.69 -16.94 -11.27
C SER A 307 -6.49 -16.55 -10.02
N SER A 308 -6.30 -15.36 -9.46
CA SER A 308 -7.09 -14.89 -8.31
C SER A 308 -8.57 -14.68 -8.65
N LEU A 309 -8.91 -14.49 -9.92
CA LEU A 309 -10.30 -14.34 -10.38
C LEU A 309 -11.08 -15.65 -10.36
N ILE A 310 -10.44 -16.81 -10.17
CA ILE A 310 -11.11 -18.12 -10.12
C ILE A 310 -12.11 -18.16 -8.95
N GLY A 311 -11.74 -17.66 -7.78
CA GLY A 311 -12.64 -17.57 -6.61
C GLY A 311 -13.92 -16.77 -6.88
N PRO A 312 -13.80 -15.48 -7.27
CA PRO A 312 -14.92 -14.66 -7.72
C PRO A 312 -15.74 -15.29 -8.86
N ALA A 313 -15.09 -15.91 -9.84
CA ALA A 313 -15.77 -16.58 -10.94
C ALA A 313 -16.61 -17.77 -10.45
N MET A 314 -16.10 -18.58 -9.51
CA MET A 314 -16.87 -19.67 -8.91
C MET A 314 -18.13 -19.15 -8.21
N LEU A 315 -18.03 -18.07 -7.41
CA LEU A 315 -19.19 -17.45 -6.76
C LEU A 315 -20.19 -16.90 -7.79
N PHE A 316 -19.70 -16.19 -8.79
CA PHE A 316 -20.55 -15.63 -9.86
C PHE A 316 -21.31 -16.73 -10.60
N LEU A 317 -20.62 -17.82 -10.98
CA LEU A 317 -21.23 -18.96 -11.67
C LEU A 317 -22.20 -19.72 -10.75
N ASN A 318 -21.88 -19.87 -9.46
CA ASN A 318 -22.75 -20.47 -8.45
C ASN A 318 -24.11 -19.77 -8.40
N GLN A 319 -24.09 -18.44 -8.31
CA GLN A 319 -25.30 -17.61 -8.30
C GLN A 319 -26.00 -17.58 -9.67
N TYR A 320 -25.26 -17.47 -10.77
CA TYR A 320 -25.84 -17.35 -12.11
C TYR A 320 -26.60 -18.61 -12.55
N PHE A 321 -26.04 -19.80 -12.26
CA PHE A 321 -26.65 -21.08 -12.61
C PHE A 321 -27.53 -21.67 -11.51
N ASN A 322 -27.70 -20.98 -10.38
CA ASN A 322 -28.39 -21.48 -9.19
C ASN A 322 -27.88 -22.86 -8.76
N PHE A 323 -26.56 -23.04 -8.73
CA PHE A 323 -25.95 -24.29 -8.27
C PHE A 323 -26.23 -24.51 -6.77
N PHE A 324 -26.32 -25.78 -6.35
CA PHE A 324 -26.71 -26.17 -4.99
C PHE A 324 -25.59 -26.07 -3.93
N ILE A 325 -24.45 -25.43 -4.23
CA ILE A 325 -23.36 -25.30 -3.25
C ILE A 325 -23.62 -24.04 -2.41
N PRO A 326 -23.64 -24.14 -1.06
CA PRO A 326 -23.82 -22.98 -0.20
C PRO A 326 -22.81 -21.87 -0.50
N GLU A 327 -23.27 -20.64 -0.71
CA GLU A 327 -22.44 -19.49 -1.11
C GLU A 327 -21.34 -19.23 -0.08
N HIS A 328 -21.64 -19.43 1.21
CA HIS A 328 -20.66 -19.31 2.30
C HIS A 328 -19.47 -20.28 2.14
N ILE A 329 -19.70 -21.52 1.68
CA ILE A 329 -18.62 -22.49 1.45
C ILE A 329 -17.78 -22.05 0.25
N VAL A 330 -18.43 -21.63 -0.85
CA VAL A 330 -17.72 -21.13 -2.04
C VAL A 330 -16.90 -19.89 -1.69
N LEU A 331 -17.40 -19.03 -0.79
CA LEU A 331 -16.67 -17.86 -0.31
C LEU A 331 -15.42 -18.23 0.50
N TRP A 332 -15.49 -19.24 1.38
CA TRP A 332 -14.30 -19.77 2.06
C TRP A 332 -13.28 -20.35 1.07
N ILE A 333 -13.75 -21.10 0.07
CA ILE A 333 -12.89 -21.63 -0.99
C ILE A 333 -12.21 -20.47 -1.75
N CYS A 334 -12.97 -19.41 -2.06
CA CYS A 334 -12.45 -18.18 -2.68
C CYS A 334 -11.33 -17.55 -1.83
N LEU A 335 -11.56 -17.38 -0.52
CA LEU A 335 -10.56 -16.82 0.40
C LEU A 335 -9.29 -17.71 0.47
N ILE A 336 -9.45 -19.02 0.65
CA ILE A 336 -8.32 -19.96 0.74
C ILE A 336 -7.52 -19.95 -0.56
N TRP A 337 -8.22 -19.96 -1.71
CA TRP A 337 -7.61 -19.91 -3.02
C TRP A 337 -6.79 -18.63 -3.22
N VAL A 338 -7.36 -17.46 -2.95
CA VAL A 338 -6.65 -16.19 -3.15
C VAL A 338 -5.46 -16.05 -2.20
N CYS A 339 -5.56 -16.52 -0.95
CA CYS A 339 -4.43 -16.55 -0.02
C CYS A 339 -3.28 -17.41 -0.57
N PHE A 340 -3.58 -18.63 -1.02
CA PHE A 340 -2.59 -19.52 -1.63
C PHE A 340 -1.96 -18.90 -2.88
N ASP A 341 -2.78 -18.36 -3.77
CA ASP A 341 -2.37 -17.80 -5.06
C ASP A 341 -1.55 -16.52 -4.90
N LEU A 342 -1.91 -15.65 -3.95
CA LEU A 342 -1.13 -14.46 -3.57
C LEU A 342 0.24 -14.85 -3.01
N ILE A 343 0.30 -15.78 -2.04
CA ILE A 343 1.57 -16.25 -1.45
C ILE A 343 2.46 -16.88 -2.53
N ARG A 344 1.88 -17.74 -3.38
CA ARG A 344 2.59 -18.38 -4.48
C ARG A 344 3.16 -17.33 -5.45
N TYR A 345 2.32 -16.38 -5.88
CA TYR A 345 2.70 -15.31 -6.80
C TYR A 345 3.83 -14.45 -6.22
N SER A 346 3.66 -13.93 -5.01
CA SER A 346 4.65 -13.08 -4.34
C SER A 346 5.98 -13.83 -4.15
N ARG A 347 5.94 -15.10 -3.70
CA ARG A 347 7.13 -15.93 -3.57
C ARG A 347 7.84 -16.11 -4.91
N GLN A 348 7.10 -16.44 -5.97
CA GLN A 348 7.68 -16.69 -7.28
C GLN A 348 8.35 -15.42 -7.84
N VAL A 349 7.64 -14.28 -7.83
CA VAL A 349 8.18 -12.99 -8.29
C VAL A 349 9.43 -12.60 -7.49
N CYS A 350 9.39 -12.70 -6.16
CA CYS A 350 10.52 -12.36 -5.32
C CYS A 350 11.76 -13.23 -5.60
N LEU A 351 11.57 -14.55 -5.74
CA LEU A 351 12.68 -15.48 -6.00
C LEU A 351 13.29 -15.27 -7.39
N GLU A 352 12.47 -15.08 -8.42
CA GLU A 352 12.95 -14.80 -9.78
C GLU A 352 13.79 -13.50 -9.83
N ILE A 353 13.38 -12.47 -9.08
CA ILE A 353 14.14 -11.21 -8.97
C ILE A 353 15.41 -11.42 -8.15
N CYS A 354 15.34 -12.16 -7.04
CA CYS A 354 16.52 -12.51 -6.22
C CYS A 354 17.58 -13.22 -7.05
N ASP A 355 17.18 -14.21 -7.84
CA ASP A 355 18.07 -14.98 -8.71
C ASP A 355 18.69 -14.10 -9.80
N HIS A 356 17.90 -13.21 -10.41
CA HIS A 356 18.39 -12.28 -11.43
C HIS A 356 19.39 -11.26 -10.88
N MET A 357 19.09 -10.66 -9.73
CA MET A 357 19.90 -9.62 -9.09
C MET A 357 21.02 -10.18 -8.20
N ARG A 358 21.05 -11.49 -7.96
CA ARG A 358 21.97 -12.18 -7.04
C ARG A 358 21.92 -11.62 -5.60
N ILE A 359 20.71 -11.42 -5.11
CA ILE A 359 20.45 -10.94 -3.73
C ILE A 359 19.64 -11.98 -2.96
N HIS A 360 19.63 -11.87 -1.63
CA HIS A 360 18.76 -12.68 -0.78
C HIS A 360 17.60 -11.86 -0.27
N LEU A 361 16.40 -12.45 -0.24
CA LEU A 361 15.17 -11.76 0.12
C LEU A 361 15.17 -11.20 1.55
N PHE A 362 15.61 -12.00 2.53
CA PHE A 362 15.53 -11.69 3.97
C PHE A 362 16.90 -11.68 4.67
N LYS A 363 17.99 -11.57 3.93
CA LYS A 363 19.35 -11.58 4.50
C LYS A 363 20.22 -10.55 3.82
N ILE A 364 20.95 -9.78 4.62
CA ILE A 364 22.04 -8.94 4.13
C ILE A 364 23.31 -9.79 4.08
N VAL A 365 23.91 -9.89 2.90
CA VAL A 365 25.23 -10.51 2.74
C VAL A 365 26.28 -9.40 2.88
N PRO A 366 27.24 -9.53 3.81
CA PRO A 366 28.32 -8.56 3.91
C PRO A 366 29.09 -8.47 2.60
N SER A 367 29.18 -7.28 2.02
CA SER A 367 30.03 -7.03 0.87
C SER A 367 31.50 -7.26 1.25
N VAL A 368 32.14 -8.27 0.66
CA VAL A 368 33.57 -8.60 0.88
C VAL A 368 34.48 -7.40 0.58
N THR A 369 34.02 -6.47 -0.26
CA THR A 369 34.77 -5.27 -0.69
C THR A 369 35.09 -4.28 0.45
N SER A 370 34.35 -4.31 1.57
CA SER A 370 34.62 -3.39 2.69
C SER A 370 35.80 -3.83 3.57
N GLN A 371 36.22 -5.10 3.51
CA GLN A 371 37.36 -5.59 4.30
C GLN A 371 38.70 -5.38 3.61
N THR A 372 38.74 -5.34 2.28
CA THR A 372 40.01 -5.17 1.53
C THR A 372 40.58 -3.75 1.66
N ILE A 373 39.72 -2.72 1.77
CA ILE A 373 40.16 -1.32 1.91
C ILE A 373 40.75 -1.04 3.30
N GLN A 374 40.29 -1.74 4.34
CA GLN A 374 40.87 -1.62 5.69
C GLN A 374 42.20 -2.37 5.87
N GLN A 375 42.49 -3.38 5.05
CA GLN A 375 43.76 -4.11 5.13
C GLN A 375 44.88 -3.47 4.30
N THR A 376 44.58 -2.72 3.24
CA THR A 376 45.60 -1.98 2.48
C THR A 376 45.98 -0.65 3.12
N SER A 377 45.15 -0.05 3.98
CA SER A 377 45.51 1.19 4.71
C SER A 377 46.43 0.95 5.91
N ASN A 378 46.59 -0.28 6.37
CA ASN A 378 47.42 -0.61 7.55
C ASN A 378 48.87 -1.00 7.23
N LYS A 379 49.29 -1.03 5.95
CA LYS A 379 50.66 -1.44 5.58
C LYS A 379 51.59 -0.32 5.14
N ASN A 380 51.09 0.86 4.78
CA ASN A 380 51.92 2.01 4.44
C ASN A 380 51.51 3.19 5.33
N GLY A 381 52.30 3.44 6.38
CA GLY A 381 52.10 4.57 7.28
C GLY A 381 52.36 5.90 6.58
N GLU A 382 51.34 6.45 5.93
CA GLU A 382 51.25 7.86 5.59
C GLU A 382 49.85 8.37 5.94
N TYR A 383 49.80 9.34 6.86
CA TYR A 383 48.59 10.07 7.17
C TYR A 383 48.26 11.01 6.00
N VAL A 384 47.41 10.55 5.08
CA VAL A 384 46.79 11.41 4.08
C VAL A 384 45.48 11.95 4.66
N THR A 385 45.45 13.24 4.98
CA THR A 385 44.21 13.97 5.31
C THR A 385 43.27 13.95 4.10
N PRO A 386 41.97 13.61 4.23
CA PRO A 386 41.07 13.53 3.08
C PRO A 386 40.74 14.94 2.58
N ASN A 387 41.20 15.27 1.37
CA ASN A 387 40.86 16.50 0.68
C ASN A 387 39.48 16.31 0.01
N TRP A 388 38.50 17.15 0.33
CA TRP A 388 37.08 17.02 -0.06
C TRP A 388 36.78 17.36 -1.54
N HIS A 389 37.75 17.18 -2.43
CA HIS A 389 37.59 17.49 -3.85
C HIS A 389 38.15 16.38 -4.72
N ASP A 390 37.45 15.24 -4.78
CA ASP A 390 37.51 14.40 -5.98
C ASP A 390 36.19 13.62 -6.19
N LYS A 391 35.21 14.27 -6.82
CA LYS A 391 34.00 13.65 -7.36
C LYS A 391 34.22 13.28 -8.82
N ARG A 392 35.09 12.31 -9.11
CA ARG A 392 35.12 11.61 -10.40
C ARG A 392 35.51 10.17 -10.19
N ILE A 393 34.49 9.35 -9.97
CA ILE A 393 34.36 7.90 -10.15
C ILE A 393 33.21 7.60 -9.19
N TYR A 394 32.00 7.51 -9.73
CA TYR A 394 30.76 6.93 -9.19
C TYR A 394 29.61 7.68 -9.87
N GLY A 395 29.00 7.03 -10.86
CA GLY A 395 27.89 7.56 -11.66
C GLY A 395 26.59 7.67 -10.87
N VAL A 396 26.56 8.51 -9.85
CA VAL A 396 25.36 8.91 -9.11
C VAL A 396 25.20 10.41 -9.27
N ARG A 397 24.43 10.83 -10.28
CA ARG A 397 23.97 12.22 -10.40
C ARG A 397 22.87 12.44 -9.36
N GLN A 398 23.23 13.06 -8.25
CA GLN A 398 22.29 13.73 -7.35
C GLN A 398 21.76 14.98 -8.08
N SER A 399 20.48 15.00 -8.44
CA SER A 399 19.79 16.22 -8.87
C SER A 399 19.46 17.05 -7.64
N LEU A 400 20.30 18.03 -7.33
CA LEU A 400 19.97 19.13 -6.44
C LEU A 400 18.98 20.06 -7.16
N VAL A 401 17.70 19.97 -6.78
CA VAL A 401 16.70 20.99 -7.10
C VAL A 401 16.96 22.16 -6.17
N THR A 402 17.65 23.18 -6.66
CA THR A 402 17.78 24.47 -5.96
C THR A 402 16.49 25.27 -6.16
N SER A 403 15.77 25.51 -5.08
CA SER A 403 14.70 26.51 -5.00
C SER A 403 15.26 27.91 -5.24
N ARG A 404 14.92 28.55 -6.36
CA ARG A 404 15.05 30.00 -6.55
C ARG A 404 13.66 30.62 -6.55
N SER A 405 13.25 31.16 -5.42
CA SER A 405 12.09 32.05 -5.34
C SER A 405 12.27 32.99 -4.15
N THR A 406 12.99 34.08 -4.36
CA THR A 406 12.84 35.39 -3.69
C THR A 406 13.98 36.28 -4.16
N GLU A 407 13.69 37.21 -5.06
CA GLU A 407 14.32 38.55 -5.21
C GLU A 407 13.99 39.12 -6.59
N SER A 408 12.87 39.85 -6.69
CA SER A 408 12.69 40.97 -7.64
C SER A 408 11.29 41.60 -7.52
N LEU A 409 11.04 42.24 -6.39
CA LEU A 409 10.05 43.32 -6.28
C LEU A 409 10.80 44.53 -5.76
N ILE A 410 11.08 45.50 -6.64
CA ILE A 410 11.24 46.95 -6.42
C ILE A 410 11.82 47.51 -7.72
N SER A 411 10.98 48.21 -8.50
CA SER A 411 11.32 49.41 -9.28
C SER A 411 10.29 49.61 -10.39
N LEU A 412 9.14 50.17 -10.04
CA LEU A 412 8.28 50.91 -10.96
C LEU A 412 8.02 52.28 -10.34
N LYS A 413 8.87 53.24 -10.68
CA LYS A 413 8.53 54.65 -10.71
C LYS A 413 9.27 55.30 -11.89
N THR A 414 8.47 55.95 -12.72
CA THR A 414 8.66 57.23 -13.42
C THR A 414 8.59 57.14 -14.95
N GLN A 415 7.40 57.37 -15.51
CA GLN A 415 7.19 58.32 -16.61
C GLN A 415 5.68 58.56 -16.82
N TYR A 416 5.30 59.83 -16.62
CA TYR A 416 4.01 60.51 -16.83
C TYR A 416 2.86 60.24 -15.87
#